data_AF-A0A7C5XX74-F1
#
_entry.id   AF-A0A7C5XX74-F1
#
_cell.length_a   1.000
_cell.length_b   1.000
_cell.length_c   1.000
_cell.angle_alpha   90.00
_cell.angle_beta   90.00
_cell.angle_gamma   90.00
#
_symmetry.space_group_name_H-M   'P 1'
#
loop_
_entity.id
_entity.type
_entity.pdbx_description
1 polymer ?
#
loop_
_entity_poly.entity_id
_entity_poly.type
_entity_poly.pdbx_seq_one_letter_code
_entity_poly.pdbx_strand_id
1 'polypeptide(L)'
;MSLGVEALAGFIGDYASVLPAEIMAGNVFAISIALMIFYIIFYFINKLAELIVFFLKKIFLLTIVTVAFVQFLAAFGGKVGAEGFTNDTIIFGAAGIIAGVAAFVIAFYAAFSSLKDLHHERTSGEASLREKKVEKPVLSEKPEEKSFFDVLSVSKLKDEKNLGAVLTYLVIAEFGVFSSKTISAPNVSVGMGFFIVFMIAGLAFIHQSYRNYITGLRHLAVALVAGGILSIILGHFWAGFPLETLLSYGYFATDSLVALVTGIAVSLFMGSKN
;
A
#
# COMPACT_ATOMS: atom_id res chain seq x y z
N MET A 1 -50.58 -7.85 -26.38
CA MET A 1 -49.92 -6.54 -26.55
C MET A 1 -48.50 -6.69 -26.04
N SER A 2 -47.51 -6.69 -26.93
CA SER A 2 -46.10 -6.70 -26.52
C SER A 2 -45.78 -5.32 -25.96
N LEU A 3 -45.63 -5.20 -24.64
CA LEU A 3 -45.04 -4.03 -24.02
C LEU A 3 -43.59 -3.94 -24.51
N GLY A 4 -43.37 -3.18 -25.58
CA GLY A 4 -42.04 -2.89 -26.08
C GLY A 4 -41.26 -2.11 -25.02
N VAL A 5 -39.97 -2.37 -24.93
CA VAL A 5 -39.05 -1.69 -23.99
C VAL A 5 -39.18 -0.16 -24.10
N GLU A 6 -39.48 0.35 -25.29
CA GLU A 6 -39.73 1.77 -25.56
C GLU A 6 -41.01 2.30 -24.91
N ALA A 7 -42.10 1.53 -24.93
CA ALA A 7 -43.36 1.92 -24.28
C ALA A 7 -43.22 1.93 -22.76
N LEU A 8 -42.43 1.00 -22.20
CA LEU A 8 -42.09 0.97 -20.78
C LEU A 8 -41.21 2.17 -20.38
N ALA A 9 -40.20 2.50 -21.19
CA ALA A 9 -39.31 3.64 -20.94
C ALA A 9 -40.06 4.98 -21.01
N GLY A 10 -40.97 5.13 -21.98
CA GLY A 10 -41.86 6.30 -22.09
C GLY A 10 -42.75 6.46 -20.86
N PHE A 11 -43.41 5.39 -20.42
CA PHE A 11 -44.23 5.41 -19.21
C PHE A 11 -43.45 5.78 -17.94
N ILE A 12 -42.23 5.25 -17.77
CA ILE A 12 -41.35 5.60 -16.64
C ILE A 12 -40.93 7.06 -16.70
N GLY A 13 -40.59 7.58 -17.89
CA GLY A 13 -40.21 8.98 -18.10
C GLY A 13 -41.34 9.95 -17.76
N ASP A 14 -42.55 9.66 -18.26
CA ASP A 14 -43.74 10.47 -17.99
C ASP A 14 -44.06 10.47 -16.50
N TYR A 15 -44.04 9.30 -15.85
CA TYR A 15 -44.33 9.19 -14.42
C TYR A 15 -43.27 9.89 -13.56
N ALA A 16 -41.99 9.82 -13.93
CA ALA A 16 -40.91 10.50 -13.22
C ALA A 16 -41.06 12.04 -13.26
N SER A 17 -41.66 12.59 -14.32
CA SER A 17 -41.85 14.04 -14.47
C SER A 17 -42.94 14.62 -13.56
N VAL A 18 -43.97 13.83 -13.25
CA VAL A 18 -45.11 14.24 -12.41
C VAL A 18 -44.86 13.93 -10.92
N LEU A 19 -43.95 13.00 -10.63
CA LEU A 19 -43.59 12.55 -9.29
C LEU A 19 -43.29 13.69 -8.29
N PRO A 20 -42.52 14.76 -8.63
CA PRO A 20 -42.22 15.83 -7.68
C PRO A 20 -43.47 16.61 -7.25
N ALA A 21 -44.41 16.85 -8.18
CA ALA A 21 -45.64 17.57 -7.89
C ALA A 21 -46.56 16.76 -6.96
N GLU A 22 -46.66 15.45 -7.18
CA GLU A 22 -47.44 14.52 -6.34
C GLU A 22 -46.85 14.37 -4.92
N ILE A 23 -45.52 14.40 -4.79
CA ILE A 23 -44.84 14.40 -3.48
C ILE A 23 -45.16 15.69 -2.72
N MET A 24 -45.09 16.84 -3.38
CA MET A 24 -45.42 18.14 -2.77
C MET A 24 -46.89 18.23 -2.36
N ALA A 25 -47.78 17.52 -3.08
CA ALA A 25 -49.20 17.41 -2.74
C ALA A 25 -49.47 16.45 -1.55
N GLY A 26 -48.44 15.79 -1.00
CA GLY A 26 -48.59 14.87 0.13
C GLY A 26 -49.13 13.49 -0.24
N ASN A 27 -49.08 13.10 -1.52
CA ASN A 27 -49.53 11.79 -1.97
C ASN A 27 -48.60 10.68 -1.42
N VAL A 28 -49.11 9.90 -0.47
CA VAL A 28 -48.37 8.83 0.23
C VAL A 28 -47.82 7.78 -0.74
N PHE A 29 -48.52 7.51 -1.84
CA PHE A 29 -48.09 6.55 -2.85
C PHE A 29 -46.87 7.08 -3.64
N ALA A 30 -46.92 8.35 -4.06
CA ALA A 30 -45.80 9.00 -4.75
C ALA A 30 -44.55 9.10 -3.85
N ILE A 31 -44.75 9.42 -2.57
CA ILE A 31 -43.68 9.43 -1.56
C ILE A 31 -43.05 8.03 -1.42
N SER A 32 -43.86 6.98 -1.37
CA SER A 32 -43.38 5.59 -1.25
C SER A 32 -42.57 5.15 -2.48
N ILE A 33 -43.03 5.50 -3.69
CA ILE A 33 -42.29 5.22 -4.93
C ILE A 33 -40.99 6.01 -4.97
N ALA A 34 -40.99 7.29 -4.56
CA ALA A 34 -39.80 8.11 -4.51
C ALA A 34 -38.73 7.51 -3.58
N LEU A 35 -39.13 7.03 -2.40
CA LEU A 35 -38.23 6.36 -1.46
C LEU A 35 -37.66 5.05 -2.03
N MET A 36 -38.48 4.28 -2.74
CA MET A 36 -38.04 3.05 -3.41
C MET A 36 -37.02 3.35 -4.52
N ILE A 37 -37.27 4.34 -5.36
CA ILE A 37 -36.34 4.79 -6.41
C ILE A 37 -35.04 5.29 -5.79
N PHE A 38 -35.13 6.11 -4.72
CA PHE A 38 -33.96 6.60 -4.00
C PHE A 38 -33.11 5.47 -3.43
N TYR A 39 -33.74 4.44 -2.84
CA TYR A 39 -33.06 3.25 -2.36
C TYR A 39 -32.35 2.48 -3.49
N ILE A 40 -33.02 2.30 -4.63
CA ILE A 40 -32.43 1.64 -5.82
C ILE A 40 -31.21 2.43 -6.32
N ILE A 41 -31.34 3.77 -6.45
CA ILE A 41 -30.22 4.63 -6.85
C ILE A 41 -29.07 4.51 -5.86
N PHE A 42 -29.34 4.57 -4.55
CA PHE A 42 -28.32 4.45 -3.52
C PHE A 42 -27.62 3.08 -3.55
N TYR A 43 -28.38 2.00 -3.77
CA TYR A 43 -27.83 0.66 -3.95
C TYR A 43 -26.90 0.59 -5.18
N PHE A 44 -27.29 1.18 -6.30
CA PHE A 44 -26.45 1.24 -7.49
C PHE A 44 -25.19 2.07 -7.26
N ILE A 45 -25.29 3.24 -6.60
CA ILE A 45 -24.14 4.08 -6.26
C ILE A 45 -23.14 3.30 -5.40
N ASN A 46 -23.60 2.61 -4.35
CA ASN A 46 -22.73 1.79 -3.50
C ASN A 46 -22.03 0.68 -4.29
N LYS A 47 -22.76 -0.01 -5.17
CA LYS A 47 -22.19 -1.07 -6.01
C LYS A 47 -21.19 -0.55 -7.02
N LEU A 48 -21.42 0.65 -7.55
CA LEU A 48 -20.52 1.32 -8.50
C LEU A 48 -19.28 1.85 -7.77
N ALA A 49 -19.42 2.34 -6.54
CA ALA A 49 -18.30 2.73 -5.69
C ALA A 49 -17.39 1.54 -5.35
N GLU A 50 -17.95 0.37 -5.03
CA GLU A 50 -17.17 -0.87 -4.86
C GLU A 50 -16.39 -1.24 -6.13
N LEU A 51 -17.04 -1.15 -7.30
CA LEU A 51 -16.39 -1.41 -8.59
C LEU A 51 -15.28 -0.40 -8.89
N ILE A 52 -15.50 0.88 -8.58
CA ILE A 52 -14.48 1.93 -8.72
C ILE A 52 -13.31 1.63 -7.81
N VAL A 53 -13.52 1.33 -6.52
CA VAL A 53 -12.43 1.02 -5.58
C VAL A 53 -11.63 -0.20 -6.02
N PHE A 54 -12.30 -1.23 -6.58
CA PHE A 54 -11.64 -2.39 -7.17
C PHE A 54 -10.75 -2.02 -8.36
N PHE A 55 -11.28 -1.22 -9.30
CA PHE A 55 -10.52 -0.72 -10.45
C PHE A 55 -9.38 0.22 -10.04
N LEU A 56 -9.60 1.08 -9.06
CA LEU A 56 -8.65 2.07 -8.57
C LEU A 56 -7.43 1.36 -7.97
N LYS A 57 -7.64 0.38 -7.09
CA LYS A 57 -6.54 -0.41 -6.50
C LYS A 57 -5.70 -1.11 -7.58
N LYS A 58 -6.34 -1.60 -8.63
CA LYS A 58 -5.70 -2.38 -9.70
C LYS A 58 -4.91 -1.51 -10.68
N ILE A 59 -5.47 -0.37 -11.08
CA ILE A 59 -4.83 0.56 -12.02
C ILE A 59 -3.72 1.34 -11.33
N PHE A 60 -3.90 1.77 -10.08
CA PHE A 60 -2.89 2.59 -9.39
C PHE A 60 -1.54 1.90 -9.29
N LEU A 61 -1.48 0.62 -8.90
CA LEU A 61 -0.21 -0.10 -8.80
C LEU A 61 0.50 -0.17 -10.16
N LEU A 62 -0.24 -0.54 -11.21
CA LEU A 62 0.30 -0.63 -12.57
C LEU A 62 0.76 0.74 -13.07
N THR A 63 -0.03 1.79 -12.85
CA THR A 63 0.31 3.17 -13.23
C THR A 63 1.54 3.65 -12.50
N ILE A 64 1.64 3.45 -11.17
CA ILE A 64 2.81 3.85 -10.38
C ILE A 64 4.07 3.15 -10.88
N VAL A 65 4.03 1.82 -11.05
CA VAL A 65 5.18 1.03 -11.52
C VAL A 65 5.58 1.45 -12.95
N THR A 66 4.60 1.70 -13.82
CA THR A 66 4.87 2.16 -15.19
C THR A 66 5.53 3.54 -15.20
N VAL A 67 4.99 4.50 -14.45
CA VAL A 67 5.55 5.86 -14.35
C VAL A 67 6.96 5.83 -13.74
N ALA A 68 7.16 5.06 -12.67
CA ALA A 68 8.46 4.85 -12.04
C ALA A 68 9.48 4.27 -13.02
N PHE A 69 9.08 3.26 -13.81
CA PHE A 69 9.96 2.64 -14.78
C PHE A 69 10.33 3.59 -15.93
N VAL A 70 9.38 4.39 -16.43
CA VAL A 70 9.66 5.42 -17.44
C VAL A 70 10.59 6.49 -16.90
N GLN A 71 10.37 6.98 -15.68
CA GLN A 71 11.25 7.96 -15.05
C GLN A 71 12.67 7.40 -14.84
N PHE A 72 12.79 6.14 -14.40
CA PHE A 72 14.07 5.46 -14.32
C PHE A 72 14.78 5.41 -15.67
N LEU A 73 14.08 5.01 -16.75
CA LEU A 73 14.67 4.96 -18.10
C LEU A 73 15.13 6.35 -18.57
N ALA A 74 14.36 7.39 -18.29
CA ALA A 74 14.72 8.77 -18.63
C ALA A 74 15.97 9.24 -17.86
N ALA A 75 16.01 9.00 -16.54
CA ALA A 75 17.17 9.34 -15.71
C ALA A 75 18.42 8.55 -16.10
N PHE A 76 18.25 7.25 -16.37
CA PHE A 76 19.32 6.38 -16.85
C PHE A 76 19.86 6.85 -18.21
N GLY A 77 18.99 7.15 -19.16
CA GLY A 77 19.37 7.70 -20.46
C GLY A 77 20.11 9.03 -20.35
N GLY A 78 19.66 9.92 -19.45
CA GLY A 78 20.36 11.16 -19.14
C GLY A 78 21.77 10.93 -18.58
N LYS A 79 21.91 9.97 -17.66
CA LYS A 79 23.20 9.64 -17.05
C LYS A 79 24.17 9.00 -18.05
N VAL A 80 23.70 8.06 -18.86
CA VAL A 80 24.49 7.47 -19.96
C VAL A 80 24.89 8.52 -20.99
N GLY A 81 24.01 9.49 -21.28
CA GLY A 81 24.31 10.59 -22.20
C GLY A 81 25.39 11.54 -21.68
N ALA A 82 25.48 11.74 -20.35
CA ALA A 82 26.43 12.65 -19.73
C ALA A 82 27.78 11.99 -19.39
N GLU A 83 27.75 10.78 -18.83
CA GLU A 83 28.94 10.08 -18.31
C GLU A 83 29.46 8.99 -19.26
N GLY A 84 28.68 8.62 -20.29
CA GLY A 84 28.96 7.48 -21.14
C GLY A 84 28.68 6.13 -20.46
N PHE A 85 29.01 5.03 -21.16
CA PHE A 85 28.92 3.69 -20.60
C PHE A 85 30.13 3.38 -19.72
N THR A 86 30.04 3.78 -18.46
CA THR A 86 30.98 3.43 -17.38
C THR A 86 30.59 2.09 -16.74
N ASN A 87 31.51 1.45 -16.01
CA ASN A 87 31.20 0.21 -15.29
C ASN A 87 30.00 0.37 -14.33
N ASP A 88 29.91 1.53 -13.66
CA ASP A 88 28.81 1.82 -12.73
C ASP A 88 27.47 1.97 -13.45
N THR A 89 27.43 2.72 -14.56
CA THR A 89 26.20 2.89 -15.34
C THR A 89 25.75 1.57 -15.96
N ILE A 90 26.67 0.72 -16.42
CA ILE A 90 26.33 -0.61 -16.96
C ILE A 90 25.73 -1.51 -15.87
N ILE A 91 26.39 -1.63 -14.71
CA ILE A 91 25.97 -2.54 -13.65
C ILE A 91 24.64 -2.09 -13.04
N PHE A 92 24.53 -0.82 -12.64
CA PHE A 92 23.31 -0.29 -12.02
C PHE A 92 22.18 -0.12 -13.02
N GLY A 93 22.49 0.23 -14.27
CA GLY A 93 21.52 0.29 -15.36
C GLY A 93 20.92 -1.08 -15.66
N ALA A 94 21.75 -2.11 -15.83
CA ALA A 94 21.30 -3.47 -16.08
C ALA A 94 20.45 -4.00 -14.91
N ALA A 95 20.90 -3.80 -13.67
CA ALA A 95 20.14 -4.19 -12.48
C ALA A 95 18.78 -3.49 -12.41
N GLY A 96 18.74 -2.17 -12.67
CA GLY A 96 17.51 -1.38 -12.67
C GLY A 96 16.54 -1.77 -13.79
N ILE A 97 17.04 -2.12 -14.98
CA ILE A 97 16.21 -2.63 -16.08
C ILE A 97 15.61 -4.00 -15.71
N ILE A 98 16.41 -4.93 -15.20
CA ILE A 98 15.92 -6.26 -14.78
C ILE A 98 14.86 -6.12 -13.69
N ALA A 99 15.13 -5.31 -12.67
CA ALA A 99 14.19 -5.07 -11.57
C ALA A 99 12.91 -4.38 -12.05
N GLY A 100 13.02 -3.38 -12.92
CA GLY A 100 11.88 -2.65 -13.47
C GLY A 100 11.01 -3.52 -14.36
N VAL A 101 11.60 -4.36 -15.22
CA VAL A 101 10.87 -5.34 -16.04
C VAL A 101 10.17 -6.37 -15.15
N ALA A 102 10.86 -6.92 -14.15
CA ALA A 102 10.25 -7.86 -13.21
C ALA A 102 9.08 -7.23 -12.45
N ALA A 103 9.24 -6.00 -11.94
CA ALA A 103 8.19 -5.26 -11.25
C ALA A 103 6.99 -4.98 -12.17
N PHE A 104 7.25 -4.60 -13.42
CA PHE A 104 6.20 -4.37 -14.42
C PHE A 104 5.43 -5.66 -14.73
N VAL A 105 6.12 -6.78 -14.92
CA VAL A 105 5.49 -8.09 -15.16
C VAL A 105 4.65 -8.52 -13.96
N ILE A 106 5.14 -8.33 -12.73
CA ILE A 106 4.38 -8.63 -11.50
C ILE A 106 3.14 -7.73 -11.40
N ALA A 107 3.29 -6.43 -11.61
CA ALA A 107 2.17 -5.48 -11.57
C ALA A 107 1.13 -5.79 -12.66
N PHE A 108 1.58 -6.14 -13.86
CA PHE A 108 0.72 -6.55 -14.96
C PHE A 108 0.00 -7.87 -14.66
N TYR A 109 0.71 -8.87 -14.14
CA TYR A 109 0.11 -10.14 -13.74
C TYR A 109 -0.88 -9.96 -12.58
N ALA A 110 -0.58 -9.13 -11.59
CA ALA A 110 -1.51 -8.78 -10.51
C ALA A 110 -2.76 -8.06 -11.05
N ALA A 111 -2.60 -7.21 -12.06
CA ALA A 111 -3.71 -6.53 -12.74
C ALA A 111 -4.60 -7.48 -13.57
N PHE A 112 -4.12 -8.65 -14.01
CA PHE A 112 -4.92 -9.59 -14.82
C PHE A 112 -5.35 -10.86 -14.08
N SER A 113 -4.52 -11.42 -13.19
CA SER A 113 -4.82 -12.67 -12.45
C SER A 113 -5.98 -12.56 -11.48
N SER A 114 -6.26 -11.36 -10.95
CA SER A 114 -7.40 -11.13 -10.02
C SER A 114 -8.79 -11.30 -10.66
N LEU A 115 -8.90 -11.58 -11.97
CA LEU A 115 -10.17 -12.00 -12.61
C LEU A 115 -10.55 -13.44 -12.25
N LYS A 116 -9.60 -14.28 -11.84
CA LYS A 116 -9.85 -15.68 -11.47
C LYS A 116 -10.20 -15.89 -9.99
N ASP A 117 -9.81 -14.96 -9.11
CA ASP A 117 -9.91 -15.13 -7.66
C ASP A 117 -11.10 -14.42 -6.98
N LEU A 118 -12.06 -13.90 -7.77
CA LEU A 118 -13.33 -13.33 -7.26
C LEU A 118 -14.27 -14.37 -6.61
N HIS A 119 -13.89 -15.66 -6.57
CA HIS A 119 -14.60 -16.70 -5.82
C HIS A 119 -13.88 -17.18 -4.55
N HIS A 120 -12.67 -16.70 -4.25
CA HIS A 120 -11.92 -17.15 -3.07
C HIS A 120 -11.64 -16.06 -2.02
N GLU A 121 -11.77 -14.77 -2.37
CA GLU A 121 -11.61 -13.69 -1.39
C GLU A 121 -12.87 -13.39 -0.57
N ARG A 122 -14.05 -13.86 -0.99
CA ARG A 122 -15.30 -13.70 -0.20
C ARG A 122 -15.42 -14.68 0.96
N THR A 123 -14.70 -15.80 0.94
CA THR A 123 -14.67 -16.78 2.04
C THR A 123 -13.54 -16.57 3.03
N SER A 124 -12.50 -15.77 2.70
CA SER A 124 -11.40 -15.50 3.65
C SER A 124 -11.60 -14.23 4.48
N GLY A 125 -12.41 -13.27 4.01
CA GLY A 125 -12.70 -12.02 4.73
C GLY A 125 -13.82 -12.09 5.78
N GLU A 126 -14.79 -12.99 5.63
CA GLU A 126 -15.97 -13.06 6.52
C GLU A 126 -16.09 -14.37 7.34
N ALA A 127 -15.32 -15.42 7.04
CA ALA A 127 -15.35 -16.66 7.82
C ALA A 127 -14.54 -16.61 9.13
N SER A 128 -13.66 -15.62 9.31
CA SER A 128 -12.82 -15.54 10.53
C SER A 128 -13.54 -14.96 11.76
N LEU A 129 -14.79 -14.50 11.63
CA LEU A 129 -15.56 -13.94 12.75
C LEU A 129 -16.53 -14.92 13.41
N ARG A 130 -16.64 -16.18 12.94
CA ARG A 130 -17.49 -17.18 13.58
C ARG A 130 -16.91 -18.59 13.52
N GLU A 131 -15.83 -18.82 14.26
CA GLU A 131 -15.74 -20.07 15.03
C GLU A 131 -14.80 -19.90 16.22
N LYS A 132 -15.43 -19.82 17.39
CA LYS A 132 -14.81 -19.75 18.70
C LYS A 132 -15.25 -21.03 19.41
N LYS A 133 -14.35 -22.00 19.65
CA LYS A 133 -14.19 -22.71 20.94
C LYS A 133 -13.36 -24.00 20.87
N VAL A 134 -12.39 -24.06 21.80
CA VAL A 134 -11.85 -25.22 22.57
C VAL A 134 -11.11 -26.26 21.73
N GLU A 135 -9.79 -26.45 21.91
CA GLU A 135 -9.27 -27.29 23.01
C GLU A 135 -7.81 -26.92 23.42
N LYS A 136 -7.53 -26.98 24.73
CA LYS A 136 -6.20 -26.87 25.38
C LYS A 136 -5.55 -28.29 25.45
N PRO A 137 -4.37 -28.47 26.09
CA PRO A 137 -3.03 -27.97 25.78
C PRO A 137 -2.03 -29.14 25.63
N VAL A 138 -0.89 -28.98 24.95
CA VAL A 138 0.26 -29.88 25.18
C VAL A 138 1.55 -29.08 25.34
N LEU A 139 2.24 -29.45 26.42
CA LEU A 139 3.39 -28.86 27.09
C LEU A 139 4.71 -29.39 26.48
N SER A 140 5.80 -28.64 26.71
CA SER A 140 7.22 -29.09 26.75
C SER A 140 7.92 -29.30 25.40
N GLU A 141 9.19 -28.94 25.14
CA GLU A 141 10.37 -28.71 25.99
C GLU A 141 11.36 -27.69 25.36
N LYS A 142 12.01 -26.94 26.26
CA LYS A 142 13.41 -26.42 26.31
C LYS A 142 13.99 -25.44 25.26
N PRO A 143 14.81 -24.48 25.72
CA PRO A 143 15.35 -23.40 24.90
C PRO A 143 16.69 -23.80 24.29
N GLU A 144 16.72 -24.03 22.98
CA GLU A 144 17.98 -24.04 22.23
C GLU A 144 18.33 -22.62 21.79
N GLU A 145 19.50 -22.20 22.23
CA GLU A 145 20.21 -20.98 21.91
C GLU A 145 20.41 -20.87 20.38
N LYS A 146 19.51 -20.16 19.70
CA LYS A 146 19.56 -20.00 18.25
C LYS A 146 20.39 -18.77 17.88
N SER A 147 21.48 -19.05 17.17
CA SER A 147 22.41 -18.08 16.58
C SER A 147 21.68 -16.99 15.80
N PHE A 148 22.11 -15.75 16.01
CA PHE A 148 21.54 -14.52 15.45
C PHE A 148 21.35 -14.55 13.92
N PHE A 149 22.17 -15.34 13.22
CA PHE A 149 22.13 -15.49 11.77
C PHE A 149 21.05 -16.47 11.27
N ASP A 150 20.60 -17.41 12.10
CA ASP A 150 19.46 -18.29 11.74
C ASP A 150 18.12 -17.56 11.82
N VAL A 151 18.06 -16.47 12.60
CA VAL A 151 16.90 -15.57 12.74
C VAL A 151 16.70 -14.69 11.50
N LEU A 152 17.75 -14.48 10.69
CA LEU A 152 17.74 -13.68 9.47
C LEU A 152 17.54 -14.51 8.19
N SER A 153 17.29 -15.81 8.30
CA SER A 153 17.09 -16.68 7.13
C SER A 153 15.82 -16.31 6.35
N VAL A 154 16.01 -15.96 5.08
CA VAL A 154 14.97 -15.55 4.12
C VAL A 154 13.85 -16.59 3.96
N SER A 155 14.13 -17.85 4.32
CA SER A 155 13.16 -18.95 4.37
C SER A 155 12.13 -18.82 5.50
N LYS A 156 12.49 -18.27 6.67
CA LYS A 156 11.52 -17.98 7.75
C LYS A 156 10.82 -16.63 7.63
N LEU A 157 11.37 -15.71 6.82
CA LEU A 157 10.74 -14.42 6.51
C LEU A 157 9.50 -14.57 5.59
N LYS A 158 9.35 -15.72 4.91
CA LYS A 158 8.17 -16.06 4.10
C LYS A 158 7.02 -16.66 4.89
N ASP A 159 7.29 -17.29 6.04
CA ASP A 159 6.27 -18.02 6.81
C ASP A 159 5.44 -17.12 7.74
N GLU A 160 5.98 -15.99 8.18
CA GLU A 160 5.22 -15.04 8.97
C GLU A 160 4.41 -14.12 8.05
N LYS A 161 3.11 -14.44 7.87
CA LYS A 161 2.11 -13.66 7.11
C LYS A 161 2.14 -12.14 7.40
N ASN A 162 2.67 -11.75 8.56
CA ASN A 162 2.79 -10.36 9.01
C ASN A 162 4.04 -9.64 8.46
N LEU A 163 5.13 -10.34 8.16
CA LEU A 163 6.42 -9.73 7.82
C LEU A 163 6.48 -9.29 6.34
N GLY A 164 5.85 -10.07 5.46
CA GLY A 164 5.62 -9.65 4.06
C GLY A 164 4.73 -8.41 3.94
N ALA A 165 3.74 -8.28 4.83
CA ALA A 165 2.89 -7.09 4.90
C ALA A 165 3.69 -5.85 5.33
N VAL A 166 4.54 -5.97 6.37
CA VAL A 166 5.46 -4.91 6.81
C VAL A 166 6.29 -4.40 5.62
N LEU A 167 6.91 -5.29 4.86
CA LEU A 167 7.72 -4.91 3.69
C LEU A 167 6.90 -4.26 2.57
N THR A 168 5.70 -4.76 2.30
CA THR A 168 4.83 -4.19 1.26
C THR A 168 4.38 -2.78 1.63
N TYR A 169 3.95 -2.57 2.88
CA TYR A 169 3.56 -1.25 3.36
C TYR A 169 4.72 -0.27 3.44
N LEU A 170 5.91 -0.75 3.80
CA LEU A 170 7.14 0.02 3.78
C LEU A 170 7.43 0.56 2.38
N VAL A 171 7.41 -0.31 1.36
CA VAL A 171 7.64 0.08 -0.04
C VAL A 171 6.60 1.11 -0.49
N ILE A 172 5.32 0.84 -0.27
CA ILE A 172 4.23 1.77 -0.68
C ILE A 172 4.42 3.15 -0.04
N ALA A 173 4.77 3.20 1.25
CA ALA A 173 4.93 4.44 1.99
C ALA A 173 6.15 5.26 1.50
N GLU A 174 7.30 4.62 1.29
CA GLU A 174 8.50 5.33 0.81
C GLU A 174 8.31 5.88 -0.62
N PHE A 175 7.73 5.08 -1.52
CA PHE A 175 7.37 5.57 -2.86
C PHE A 175 6.37 6.73 -2.79
N GLY A 176 5.40 6.67 -1.87
CA GLY A 176 4.44 7.76 -1.64
C GLY A 176 5.10 9.07 -1.21
N VAL A 177 6.12 8.99 -0.35
CA VAL A 177 6.88 10.17 0.10
C VAL A 177 7.65 10.80 -1.05
N PHE A 178 8.38 10.01 -1.83
CA PHE A 178 9.17 10.50 -2.96
C PHE A 178 8.32 10.96 -4.15
N SER A 179 7.07 10.48 -4.26
CA SER A 179 6.12 10.91 -5.30
C SER A 179 5.34 12.18 -4.93
N SER A 180 5.51 12.71 -3.72
CA SER A 180 4.81 13.89 -3.21
C SER A 180 5.79 15.04 -2.91
N LYS A 181 5.26 16.27 -2.83
CA LYS A 181 6.04 17.40 -2.31
C LYS A 181 6.22 17.22 -0.80
N THR A 182 7.35 16.66 -0.40
CA THR A 182 7.75 16.56 1.00
C THR A 182 8.66 17.69 1.43
N ILE A 183 8.67 17.97 2.73
CA ILE A 183 9.52 19.00 3.35
C ILE A 183 10.52 18.27 4.22
N SER A 184 11.79 18.34 3.82
CA SER A 184 12.92 17.84 4.60
C SER A 184 13.16 18.69 5.83
N ALA A 185 13.88 18.13 6.80
CA ALA A 185 14.31 18.90 7.97
C ALA A 185 15.22 20.07 7.53
N PRO A 186 15.09 21.26 8.14
CA PRO A 186 15.84 22.44 7.73
C PRO A 186 17.36 22.32 7.97
N ASN A 187 17.77 21.41 8.84
CA ASN A 187 19.16 21.05 9.07
C ASN A 187 19.27 19.65 9.69
N VAL A 188 20.50 19.12 9.69
CA VAL A 188 20.83 17.77 10.20
C VAL A 188 20.43 17.59 11.66
N SER A 189 20.66 18.60 12.52
CA SER A 189 20.36 18.51 13.95
C SER A 189 18.87 18.32 14.22
N VAL A 190 18.02 19.06 13.51
CA VAL A 190 16.55 18.92 13.60
C VAL A 190 16.10 17.56 13.09
N GLY A 191 16.63 17.11 11.94
CA GLY A 191 16.29 15.81 11.39
C GLY A 191 16.70 14.63 12.27
N MET A 192 17.90 14.68 12.85
CA MET A 192 18.38 13.68 13.79
C MET A 192 17.55 13.68 15.07
N GLY A 193 17.21 14.86 15.61
CA GLY A 193 16.32 14.98 16.76
C GLY A 193 14.94 14.36 16.49
N PHE A 194 14.35 14.66 15.33
CA PHE A 194 13.09 14.07 14.90
C PHE A 194 13.16 12.55 14.79
N PHE A 195 14.23 12.02 14.19
CA PHE A 195 14.44 10.58 14.08
C PHE A 195 14.53 9.88 15.44
N ILE A 196 15.29 10.45 16.39
CA ILE A 196 15.43 9.90 17.74
C ILE A 196 14.09 9.89 18.47
N VAL A 197 13.35 11.00 18.44
CA VAL A 197 12.01 11.09 19.05
C VAL A 197 11.07 10.07 18.42
N PHE A 198 11.11 9.91 17.09
CA PHE A 198 10.33 8.92 16.38
C PHE A 198 10.68 7.49 16.80
N MET A 199 11.96 7.15 16.94
CA MET A 199 12.39 5.82 17.40
C MET A 199 11.89 5.51 18.81
N ILE A 200 11.94 6.48 19.72
CA ILE A 200 11.39 6.35 21.09
C ILE A 200 9.86 6.13 21.02
N ALA A 201 9.15 6.93 20.23
CA ALA A 201 7.71 6.80 20.03
C ALA A 201 7.34 5.43 19.41
N GLY A 202 8.14 4.95 18.45
CA GLY A 202 7.97 3.63 17.83
C GLY A 202 8.13 2.49 18.84
N LEU A 203 9.12 2.56 19.74
CA LEU A 203 9.28 1.59 20.82
C LEU A 203 8.11 1.62 21.82
N ALA A 204 7.64 2.81 22.18
CA ALA A 204 6.45 2.97 23.02
C ALA A 204 5.19 2.38 22.34
N PHE A 205 5.02 2.65 21.04
CA PHE A 205 3.94 2.08 20.24
C PHE A 205 4.02 0.55 20.21
N ILE A 206 5.20 -0.04 20.01
CA ILE A 206 5.38 -1.49 20.04
C ILE A 206 4.98 -2.06 21.41
N HIS A 207 5.40 -1.41 22.49
CA HIS A 207 5.04 -1.83 23.84
C HIS A 207 3.53 -1.81 24.08
N GLN A 208 2.81 -0.87 23.47
CA GLN A 208 1.36 -0.71 23.66
C GLN A 208 0.51 -1.53 22.69
N SER A 209 0.92 -1.66 21.43
CA SER A 209 0.08 -2.19 20.35
C SER A 209 0.40 -3.63 19.97
N TYR A 210 1.63 -4.11 20.18
CA TYR A 210 1.99 -5.49 19.86
C TYR A 210 1.68 -6.42 21.03
N ARG A 211 1.02 -7.55 20.75
CA ARG A 211 0.77 -8.60 21.74
C ARG A 211 2.07 -9.25 22.24
N ASN A 212 3.05 -9.38 21.34
CA ASN A 212 4.39 -9.87 21.62
C ASN A 212 5.42 -8.78 21.32
N TYR A 213 6.07 -8.26 22.36
CA TYR A 213 7.07 -7.19 22.24
C TYR A 213 8.21 -7.55 21.28
N ILE A 214 8.72 -8.79 21.35
CA ILE A 214 9.82 -9.28 20.51
C ILE A 214 9.44 -9.29 19.02
N THR A 215 8.19 -9.63 18.70
CA THR A 215 7.70 -9.60 17.31
C THR A 215 7.66 -8.18 16.77
N GLY A 216 7.17 -7.22 17.57
CA GLY A 216 7.17 -5.81 17.17
C GLY A 216 8.58 -5.25 17.02
N LEU A 217 9.51 -5.65 17.90
CA LEU A 217 10.92 -5.27 17.78
C LEU A 217 11.56 -5.86 16.51
N ARG A 218 11.22 -7.11 16.14
CA ARG A 218 11.63 -7.70 14.85
C ARG A 218 11.08 -6.93 13.66
N HIS A 219 9.80 -6.55 13.68
CA HIS A 219 9.21 -5.75 12.61
C HIS A 219 9.90 -4.39 12.48
N LEU A 220 10.19 -3.72 13.61
CA LEU A 220 10.92 -2.45 13.60
C LEU A 220 12.32 -2.62 13.03
N ALA A 221 13.05 -3.65 13.46
CA ALA A 221 14.39 -3.92 12.96
C ALA A 221 14.39 -4.20 11.45
N VAL A 222 13.48 -5.03 10.97
CA VAL A 222 13.34 -5.32 9.53
C VAL A 222 12.96 -4.06 8.76
N ALA A 223 11.99 -3.29 9.25
CA ALA A 223 11.55 -2.07 8.59
C ALA A 223 12.67 -1.02 8.55
N LEU A 224 13.44 -0.89 9.62
CA LEU A 224 14.57 0.03 9.69
C LEU A 224 15.68 -0.34 8.70
N VAL A 225 16.03 -1.62 8.59
CA VAL A 225 17.09 -2.08 7.66
C VAL A 225 16.61 -2.03 6.22
N ALA A 226 15.46 -2.64 5.92
CA ALA A 226 14.93 -2.69 4.56
C ALA A 226 14.55 -1.28 4.05
N GLY A 227 13.91 -0.48 4.91
CA GLY A 227 13.61 0.92 4.60
C GLY A 227 14.85 1.79 4.53
N GLY A 228 15.85 1.55 5.39
CA GLY A 228 17.12 2.28 5.31
C GLY A 228 17.77 2.11 3.94
N ILE A 229 17.89 0.86 3.50
CA ILE A 229 18.42 0.52 2.17
C ILE A 229 17.56 1.14 1.06
N LEU A 230 16.23 0.97 1.15
CA LEU A 230 15.31 1.45 0.13
C LEU A 230 15.31 2.99 0.03
N SER A 231 15.31 3.70 1.16
CA SER A 231 15.34 5.16 1.22
C SER A 231 16.63 5.77 0.66
N ILE A 232 17.76 5.06 0.74
CA ILE A 232 19.02 5.46 0.10
C ILE A 232 18.93 5.26 -1.40
N ILE A 233 18.43 4.10 -1.86
CA ILE A 233 18.26 3.80 -3.28
C ILE A 233 17.31 4.83 -3.90
N LEU A 234 16.12 5.02 -3.33
CA LEU A 234 15.13 5.98 -3.80
C LEU A 234 15.63 7.42 -3.64
N GLY A 235 16.33 7.75 -2.56
CA GLY A 235 16.95 9.06 -2.39
C GLY A 235 17.92 9.42 -3.51
N HIS A 236 18.73 8.46 -3.95
CA HIS A 236 19.69 8.67 -5.01
C HIS A 236 19.04 8.74 -6.39
N PHE A 237 18.19 7.75 -6.71
CA PHE A 237 17.65 7.58 -8.05
C PHE A 237 16.38 8.41 -8.31
N TRP A 238 15.59 8.69 -7.28
CA TRP A 238 14.32 9.41 -7.41
C TRP A 238 14.44 10.87 -7.01
N ALA A 239 15.03 11.16 -5.84
CA ALA A 239 15.19 12.53 -5.35
C ALA A 239 16.47 13.22 -5.83
N GLY A 240 17.37 12.48 -6.49
CA GLY A 240 18.60 13.04 -7.08
C GLY A 240 19.66 13.46 -6.06
N PHE A 241 19.59 12.97 -4.82
CA PHE A 241 20.62 13.27 -3.82
C PHE A 241 21.93 12.51 -4.13
N PRO A 242 23.11 13.15 -3.97
CA PRO A 242 24.38 12.46 -4.08
C PRO A 242 24.51 11.34 -3.05
N LEU A 243 25.13 10.22 -3.44
CA LEU A 243 25.32 9.07 -2.55
C LEU A 243 26.14 9.45 -1.30
N GLU A 244 27.09 10.37 -1.46
CA GLU A 244 27.90 10.93 -0.37
C GLU A 244 27.04 11.64 0.69
N THR A 245 25.99 12.35 0.25
CA THR A 245 25.04 13.01 1.16
C THR A 245 24.18 11.97 1.89
N LEU A 246 23.73 10.92 1.17
CA LEU A 246 22.85 9.89 1.72
C LEU A 246 23.57 8.90 2.66
N LEU A 247 24.87 8.69 2.46
CA LEU A 247 25.70 7.84 3.32
C LEU A 247 26.45 8.62 4.42
N SER A 248 26.20 9.92 4.53
CA SER A 248 26.77 10.78 5.57
C SER A 248 25.69 11.34 6.49
N TYR A 249 26.09 12.17 7.45
CA TYR A 249 25.17 12.91 8.31
C TYR A 249 24.19 13.80 7.53
N GLY A 250 24.49 14.13 6.27
CA GLY A 250 23.59 14.88 5.39
C GLY A 250 22.24 14.19 5.18
N TYR A 251 22.17 12.86 5.32
CA TYR A 251 20.95 12.06 5.21
C TYR A 251 19.81 12.59 6.08
N PHE A 252 20.10 13.10 7.28
CA PHE A 252 19.06 13.59 8.19
C PHE A 252 18.38 14.88 7.72
N ALA A 253 18.96 15.59 6.75
CA ALA A 253 18.38 16.78 6.15
C ALA A 253 17.73 16.52 4.79
N THR A 254 17.54 15.25 4.39
CA THR A 254 16.95 14.90 3.09
C THR A 254 15.55 14.29 3.23
N ASP A 255 14.85 14.22 2.10
CA ASP A 255 13.55 13.57 2.00
C ASP A 255 13.65 12.06 2.24
N SER A 256 14.84 11.46 2.11
CA SER A 256 15.08 10.05 2.43
C SER A 256 14.82 9.73 3.90
N LEU A 257 15.17 10.63 4.82
CA LEU A 257 14.84 10.43 6.24
C LEU A 257 13.32 10.42 6.45
N VAL A 258 12.61 11.34 5.80
CA VAL A 258 11.15 11.42 5.89
C VAL A 258 10.50 10.17 5.32
N ALA A 259 11.03 9.67 4.20
CA ALA A 259 10.61 8.41 3.59
C ALA A 259 10.80 7.24 4.56
N LEU A 260 12.00 7.09 5.14
CA LEU A 260 12.30 6.03 6.10
C LEU A 260 11.37 6.06 7.31
N VAL A 261 11.20 7.23 7.93
CA VAL A 261 10.36 7.39 9.13
C VAL A 261 8.91 7.06 8.80
N THR A 262 8.39 7.55 7.68
CA THR A 262 7.02 7.27 7.25
C THR A 262 6.84 5.79 6.90
N GLY A 263 7.83 5.18 6.22
CA GLY A 263 7.87 3.77 5.90
C GLY A 263 7.82 2.88 7.13
N ILE A 264 8.62 3.19 8.15
CA ILE A 264 8.60 2.49 9.44
C ILE A 264 7.25 2.68 10.14
N ALA A 265 6.71 3.90 10.18
CA ALA A 265 5.45 4.18 10.87
C ALA A 265 4.28 3.38 10.30
N VAL A 266 4.11 3.44 8.96
CA VAL A 266 3.01 2.76 8.27
C VAL A 266 3.17 1.25 8.34
N SER A 267 4.40 0.75 8.15
CA SER A 267 4.66 -0.69 8.20
C SER A 267 4.47 -1.29 9.60
N LEU A 268 4.88 -0.59 10.66
CA LEU A 268 4.67 -1.03 12.04
C LEU A 268 3.20 -0.99 12.44
N PHE A 269 2.48 0.07 12.07
CA PHE A 269 1.07 0.22 12.40
C PHE A 269 0.24 -0.88 11.73
N MET A 270 0.45 -1.11 10.43
CA MET A 270 -0.29 -2.14 9.70
C MET A 270 0.16 -3.55 10.08
N GLY A 271 1.44 -3.75 10.42
CA GLY A 271 1.96 -5.01 10.94
C GLY A 271 1.47 -5.36 12.36
N SER A 272 0.95 -4.38 13.12
CA SER A 272 0.42 -4.59 14.47
C SER A 272 -1.02 -5.09 14.53
N LYS A 273 -1.78 -4.95 13.44
CA LYS A 273 -3.23 -5.24 13.39
C LYS A 273 -3.60 -6.72 13.27
N ASN A 274 -2.62 -7.64 13.33
CA ASN A 274 -2.82 -9.09 13.21
C ASN A 274 -2.22 -9.86 14.40
#